data_AF-R9KV63-F1
#
_entry.id   AF-R9KV63-F1
#
_cell.length_a   1.000
_cell.length_b   1.000
_cell.length_c   1.000
_cell.angle_alpha   90.00
_cell.angle_beta   90.00
_cell.angle_gamma   90.00
#
_symmetry.space_group_name_H-M   'P 1'
#
loop_
_entity.id
_entity.type
_entity.pdbx_description
1 polymer ?
#
loop_
_entity_poly.entity_id
_entity_poly.type
_entity_poly.pdbx_seq_one_letter_code
_entity_poly.pdbx_strand_id
1 'polypeptide(L)'
;MNRPLHHSLSPDGAVHCVRRGESLPEYEEPSSFTYAAFISYRHLPRDTEVAQQVQKAIETYRLPRGVVAKQPGDEGNSAARSIRSKTSSSLGKCFRDEDELAASPSLPDSIQEALAQSRSLIVVCSPETQESAWIQREIETFIALHGRERIICVLAAGSSEESIPPILKTRMMPDAAGIMREMPAEPLAADLRPESKNKRKAELLRIIAAVANCNYDDLRRRHRNRKRRLITAAAFAILALIALISVLVHQTARSSEEALIAESKYLAARSQEQLARGERLQAIQSALDALPSSEADRSRPLVPEAQEALENALLVYPDPDQTWRPLYAIDSDSDIVSVAHDVDGDWFATLNDSGLIEFRSLSKGALTATAHLGDYAEHPEELTPSEWSLEATGDRHLLLMSQQANGSMVCFDALTGTLVWEHEQVCADSFASAQDEDTFGLTTFMGDGNLDVAVIDAATSNVRECQSLDLGV
;
A
#
# COMPACT_ATOMS: atom_id res chain seq x y z
N MET A 1 88.72 -30.82 5.65
CA MET A 1 88.60 -31.84 4.59
C MET A 1 87.95 -31.18 3.38
N ASN A 2 88.73 -31.01 2.31
CA ASN A 2 88.31 -30.43 1.02
C ASN A 2 87.12 -31.18 0.41
N ARG A 3 86.10 -30.45 -0.06
CA ARG A 3 85.12 -30.95 -1.04
C ARG A 3 84.95 -29.91 -2.16
N PRO A 4 84.78 -30.37 -3.41
CA PRO A 4 85.04 -29.58 -4.61
C PRO A 4 83.94 -28.56 -4.90
N LEU A 5 84.38 -27.40 -5.39
CA LEU A 5 83.57 -26.33 -5.95
C LEU A 5 82.80 -26.83 -7.17
N HIS A 6 81.49 -27.02 -7.03
CA HIS A 6 80.56 -26.97 -8.16
C HIS A 6 79.72 -25.70 -8.02
N HIS A 7 80.37 -24.54 -8.23
CA HIS A 7 79.66 -23.28 -8.46
C HIS A 7 79.53 -23.06 -9.96
N SER A 8 78.44 -23.58 -10.54
CA SER A 8 77.85 -22.95 -11.71
C SER A 8 77.03 -21.75 -11.21
N LEU A 9 77.55 -20.54 -11.45
CA LEU A 9 76.88 -19.23 -11.43
C LEU A 9 75.59 -19.16 -10.58
N SER A 10 75.75 -18.91 -9.28
CA SER A 10 74.63 -18.46 -8.43
C SER A 10 74.37 -16.97 -8.74
N PRO A 11 73.12 -16.49 -8.78
CA PRO A 11 72.84 -15.06 -8.97
C PRO A 11 73.55 -14.21 -7.91
N ASP A 12 73.98 -12.99 -8.28
CA ASP A 12 74.48 -12.01 -7.31
C ASP A 12 73.40 -11.77 -6.24
N GLY A 13 73.75 -11.95 -4.97
CA GLY A 13 72.80 -11.80 -3.85
C GLY A 13 71.97 -13.05 -3.50
N ALA A 14 72.38 -14.26 -3.93
CA ALA A 14 71.72 -15.50 -3.51
C ALA A 14 71.83 -15.76 -2.00
N VAL A 15 70.68 -15.99 -1.37
CA VAL A 15 70.48 -16.12 0.07
C VAL A 15 70.17 -17.55 0.48
N HIS A 16 69.50 -18.28 -0.40
CA HIS A 16 69.05 -19.65 -0.18
C HIS A 16 69.75 -20.57 -1.18
N CYS A 17 70.11 -21.77 -0.73
CA CYS A 17 70.65 -22.77 -1.64
C CYS A 17 69.52 -23.32 -2.53
N VAL A 18 69.61 -23.15 -3.85
CA VAL A 18 68.61 -23.63 -4.84
C VAL A 18 68.24 -25.10 -4.65
N ARG A 19 69.20 -25.95 -4.25
CA ARG A 19 68.95 -27.39 -4.01
C ARG A 19 68.47 -27.73 -2.60
N ARG A 20 68.89 -26.98 -1.56
CA ARG A 20 68.62 -27.32 -0.16
C ARG A 20 67.49 -26.50 0.48
N GLY A 21 67.19 -25.32 -0.05
CA GLY A 21 66.23 -24.35 0.52
C GLY A 21 66.70 -23.69 1.83
N GLU A 22 67.83 -24.10 2.40
CA GLU A 22 68.39 -23.54 3.63
C GLU A 22 68.94 -22.12 3.41
N SER A 23 68.72 -21.24 4.39
CA SER A 23 69.25 -19.88 4.42
C SER A 23 70.75 -19.88 4.71
N LEU A 24 71.52 -19.12 3.93
CA LEU A 24 72.94 -18.87 4.17
C LEU A 24 73.13 -17.93 5.39
N PRO A 25 74.25 -18.06 6.16
CA PRO A 25 74.35 -17.53 7.52
C PRO A 25 74.44 -15.99 7.71
N GLU A 26 74.13 -15.15 6.72
CA GLU A 26 74.13 -13.68 6.83
C GLU A 26 72.99 -13.03 6.02
N TYR A 27 71.72 -13.29 6.37
CA TYR A 27 70.59 -12.66 5.66
C TYR A 27 69.63 -11.89 6.55
N GLU A 28 69.41 -10.63 6.19
CA GLU A 28 68.27 -9.82 6.60
C GLU A 28 67.28 -9.72 5.45
N GLU A 29 66.04 -10.16 5.66
CA GLU A 29 64.96 -10.03 4.67
C GLU A 29 64.63 -8.56 4.38
N PRO A 30 64.31 -8.19 3.13
CA PRO A 30 63.85 -6.84 2.81
C PRO A 30 62.57 -6.52 3.58
N SER A 31 62.57 -5.37 4.27
CA SER A 31 61.49 -4.92 5.18
C SER A 31 60.15 -4.62 4.49
N SER A 32 60.13 -4.54 3.15
CA SER A 32 58.90 -4.40 2.36
C SER A 32 59.10 -4.84 0.90
N PHE A 33 58.14 -5.61 0.37
CA PHE A 33 58.05 -5.99 -1.05
C PHE A 33 57.20 -4.98 -1.83
N THR A 34 57.59 -4.66 -3.07
CA THR A 34 56.82 -3.79 -3.99
C THR A 34 55.61 -4.55 -4.56
N TYR A 35 55.78 -5.83 -4.90
CA TYR A 35 54.76 -6.66 -5.50
C TYR A 35 54.28 -7.76 -4.54
N ALA A 36 52.98 -8.01 -4.55
CA ALA A 36 52.35 -9.09 -3.80
C ALA A 36 52.76 -10.46 -4.36
N ALA A 37 52.90 -10.56 -5.68
CA ALA A 37 53.39 -11.76 -6.36
C ALA A 37 53.98 -11.44 -7.74
N PHE A 38 54.97 -12.22 -8.17
CA PHE A 38 55.42 -12.34 -9.55
C PHE A 38 54.65 -13.48 -10.23
N ILE A 39 54.10 -13.27 -11.42
CA ILE A 39 53.37 -14.31 -12.16
C ILE A 39 54.22 -14.79 -13.34
N SER A 40 54.78 -15.99 -13.21
CA SER A 40 55.55 -16.68 -14.24
C SER A 40 54.64 -17.62 -15.04
N TYR A 41 54.62 -17.47 -16.36
CA TYR A 41 53.75 -18.23 -17.28
C TYR A 41 54.35 -18.31 -18.68
N ARG A 42 53.86 -19.25 -19.52
CA ARG A 42 54.15 -19.26 -20.96
C ARG A 42 53.17 -18.33 -21.66
N HIS A 43 53.60 -17.63 -22.71
CA HIS A 43 52.71 -16.82 -23.57
C HIS A 43 51.82 -17.66 -24.50
N LEU A 44 51.17 -18.70 -23.95
CA LEU A 44 50.14 -19.47 -24.61
C LEU A 44 48.77 -18.89 -24.24
N PRO A 45 47.77 -18.89 -25.14
CA PRO A 45 46.48 -18.25 -24.90
C PRO A 45 45.82 -18.63 -23.56
N ARG A 46 45.87 -19.92 -23.21
CA ARG A 46 45.27 -20.46 -21.98
C ARG A 46 46.04 -20.06 -20.72
N ASP A 47 47.35 -19.99 -20.79
CA ASP A 47 48.21 -19.62 -19.67
C ASP A 47 48.12 -18.12 -19.41
N THR A 48 48.05 -17.30 -20.47
CA THR A 48 47.78 -15.86 -20.39
C THR A 48 46.42 -15.57 -19.74
N GLU A 49 45.36 -16.27 -20.13
CA GLU A 49 44.02 -16.10 -19.54
C GLU A 49 44.04 -16.41 -18.03
N VAL A 50 44.67 -17.51 -17.65
CA VAL A 50 44.81 -17.92 -16.24
C VAL A 50 45.66 -16.92 -15.45
N ALA A 51 46.77 -16.45 -16.00
CA ALA A 51 47.62 -15.44 -15.38
C ALA A 51 46.86 -14.13 -15.11
N GLN A 52 46.12 -13.62 -16.10
CA GLN A 52 45.27 -12.42 -15.94
C GLN A 52 44.16 -12.63 -14.91
N GLN A 53 43.55 -13.80 -14.90
CA GLN A 53 42.51 -14.13 -13.92
C GLN A 53 43.05 -14.13 -12.50
N VAL A 54 44.25 -14.69 -12.28
CA VAL A 54 44.92 -14.72 -10.98
C VAL A 54 45.35 -13.32 -10.55
N GLN A 55 45.99 -12.55 -11.42
CA GLN A 55 46.36 -11.15 -11.17
C GLN A 55 45.15 -10.34 -10.70
N LYS A 56 44.09 -10.34 -11.51
CA LYS A 56 42.85 -9.60 -11.20
C LYS A 56 42.25 -10.06 -9.88
N ALA A 57 42.26 -11.36 -9.60
CA ALA A 57 41.75 -11.89 -8.34
C ALA A 57 42.55 -11.38 -7.13
N ILE A 58 43.88 -11.35 -7.19
CA ILE A 58 44.74 -10.88 -6.10
C ILE A 58 44.57 -9.37 -5.87
N GLU A 59 44.59 -8.58 -6.94
CA GLU A 59 44.55 -7.11 -6.85
C GLU A 59 43.18 -6.58 -6.39
N THR A 60 42.09 -7.22 -6.83
CA THR A 60 40.73 -6.79 -6.49
C THR A 60 40.27 -7.30 -5.12
N TYR A 61 40.90 -8.35 -4.58
CA TYR A 61 40.44 -8.95 -3.34
C TYR A 61 40.75 -8.07 -2.13
N ARG A 62 39.71 -7.80 -1.34
CA ARG A 62 39.80 -7.05 -0.09
C ARG A 62 39.82 -8.00 1.11
N LEU A 63 40.94 -8.00 1.83
CA LEU A 63 41.10 -8.80 3.05
C LEU A 63 40.08 -8.37 4.12
N PRO A 64 39.34 -9.32 4.71
CA PRO A 64 38.46 -9.02 5.84
C PRO A 64 39.25 -8.48 7.05
N ARG A 65 38.67 -7.51 7.77
CA ARG A 65 39.24 -6.97 9.02
C ARG A 65 39.63 -8.10 9.99
N GLY A 66 40.88 -8.07 10.46
CA GLY A 66 41.44 -9.06 11.38
C GLY A 66 42.09 -10.29 10.73
N VAL A 67 42.21 -10.35 9.39
CA VAL A 67 43.14 -11.25 8.70
C VAL A 67 44.33 -10.41 8.24
N VAL A 68 45.36 -10.31 9.08
CA VAL A 68 46.59 -9.60 8.72
C VAL A 68 47.49 -10.61 8.02
N ALA A 69 48.04 -10.22 6.86
CA ALA A 69 49.08 -11.00 6.20
C ALA A 69 50.29 -11.07 7.14
N LYS A 70 50.60 -12.26 7.66
CA LYS A 70 51.78 -12.44 8.51
C LYS A 70 53.02 -12.04 7.71
N GLN A 71 53.78 -11.08 8.24
CA GLN A 71 55.15 -10.79 7.79
C GLN A 71 56.13 -11.48 8.75
N PRO A 72 57.31 -11.89 8.26
CA PRO A 72 58.42 -12.33 9.11
C PRO A 72 58.82 -11.18 10.06
N GLY A 73 58.98 -11.47 11.36
CA GLY A 73 59.29 -10.47 12.41
C GLY A 73 58.11 -10.06 13.31
N ASP A 74 56.89 -10.53 13.05
CA ASP A 74 55.66 -10.14 13.78
C ASP A 74 55.38 -10.98 15.05
N GLU A 75 56.42 -11.55 15.68
CA GLU A 75 56.28 -12.49 16.81
C GLU A 75 56.03 -11.82 18.18
N GLY A 76 56.04 -10.49 18.28
CA GLY A 76 56.05 -9.82 19.59
C GLY A 76 55.00 -8.76 19.91
N ASN A 77 54.34 -8.11 18.94
CA ASN A 77 53.66 -6.83 19.25
C ASN A 77 52.22 -6.69 18.73
N SER A 78 51.26 -7.06 19.59
CA SER A 78 49.81 -7.01 19.39
C SER A 78 49.26 -5.62 19.05
N ALA A 79 49.97 -4.54 19.42
CA ALA A 79 49.52 -3.15 19.22
C ALA A 79 49.80 -2.63 17.79
N ALA A 80 50.93 -2.98 17.19
CA ALA A 80 51.26 -2.66 15.78
C ALA A 80 50.32 -3.38 14.79
N ARG A 81 49.79 -4.55 15.20
CA ARG A 81 48.84 -5.37 14.45
C ARG A 81 47.47 -4.70 14.22
N SER A 82 47.06 -3.79 15.12
CA SER A 82 45.78 -3.07 15.05
C SER A 82 45.82 -1.86 14.10
N ILE A 83 46.97 -1.16 14.05
CA ILE A 83 47.12 0.09 13.28
C ILE A 83 47.27 -0.19 11.79
N ARG A 84 48.03 -1.22 11.39
CA ARG A 84 48.24 -1.58 9.97
C ARG A 84 46.99 -2.19 9.30
N SER A 85 46.10 -2.82 10.08
CA SER A 85 44.81 -3.34 9.60
C SER A 85 43.88 -2.23 9.07
N LYS A 86 44.15 -0.95 9.36
CA LYS A 86 43.30 0.17 8.98
C LYS A 86 43.61 0.74 7.59
N THR A 87 44.82 0.51 7.04
CA THR A 87 45.35 1.35 5.93
C THR A 87 45.63 0.62 4.62
N SER A 88 45.76 -0.70 4.55
CA SER A 88 45.81 -1.43 3.27
C SER A 88 44.96 -2.70 3.30
N SER A 89 43.73 -2.61 2.82
CA SER A 89 42.82 -3.77 2.72
C SER A 89 43.05 -4.63 1.47
N SER A 90 43.94 -4.21 0.56
CA SER A 90 44.36 -4.96 -0.63
C SER A 90 45.71 -5.63 -0.42
N LEU A 91 45.96 -6.71 -1.15
CA LEU A 91 47.19 -7.50 -1.06
C LEU A 91 48.40 -6.82 -1.72
N GLY A 92 48.17 -5.87 -2.62
CA GLY A 92 49.20 -5.21 -3.42
C GLY A 92 49.02 -5.51 -4.91
N LYS A 93 49.94 -5.02 -5.74
CA LYS A 93 49.97 -5.27 -7.20
C LYS A 93 50.72 -6.57 -7.50
N CYS A 94 50.41 -7.23 -8.62
CA CYS A 94 51.23 -8.33 -9.12
C CYS A 94 52.06 -7.88 -10.32
N PHE A 95 53.29 -8.41 -10.43
CA PHE A 95 54.12 -8.21 -11.61
C PHE A 95 53.79 -9.28 -12.66
N ARG A 96 53.57 -8.86 -13.91
CA ARG A 96 53.28 -9.72 -15.07
C ARG A 96 54.09 -9.23 -16.27
N ASP A 97 54.82 -10.14 -16.91
CA ASP A 97 55.82 -9.89 -17.97
C ASP A 97 55.32 -9.09 -19.19
N GLU A 98 54.00 -9.06 -19.48
CA GLU A 98 53.49 -8.26 -20.61
C GLU A 98 53.13 -6.81 -20.26
N ASP A 99 52.70 -6.51 -19.04
CA ASP A 99 52.08 -5.21 -18.72
C ASP A 99 53.09 -4.14 -18.28
N GLU A 100 54.21 -4.54 -17.67
CA GLU A 100 55.22 -3.59 -17.14
C GLU A 100 56.47 -3.45 -18.03
N LEU A 101 56.73 -4.38 -18.95
CA LEU A 101 57.90 -4.36 -19.83
C LEU A 101 57.81 -3.40 -21.02
N ALA A 102 56.65 -2.84 -21.31
CA ALA A 102 56.51 -1.79 -22.34
C ALA A 102 57.26 -0.48 -21.99
N ALA A 103 57.87 -0.37 -20.80
CA ALA A 103 58.44 0.87 -20.27
C ALA A 103 59.95 0.83 -19.94
N SER A 104 60.68 -0.29 -20.11
CA SER A 104 62.09 -0.41 -19.66
C SER A 104 63.08 -0.83 -20.77
N PRO A 105 64.27 -0.20 -20.88
CA PRO A 105 65.22 -0.43 -21.96
C PRO A 105 66.19 -1.63 -21.79
N SER A 106 66.13 -2.39 -20.67
CA SER A 106 66.92 -3.61 -20.47
C SER A 106 66.09 -4.78 -19.89
N LEU A 107 65.87 -5.79 -20.73
CA LEU A 107 64.99 -6.95 -20.47
C LEU A 107 65.43 -7.86 -19.30
N PRO A 108 66.73 -8.22 -19.12
CA PRO A 108 67.10 -9.22 -18.11
C PRO A 108 67.16 -8.70 -16.67
N ASP A 109 67.62 -7.47 -16.48
CA ASP A 109 67.88 -6.91 -15.14
C ASP A 109 66.57 -6.52 -14.44
N SER A 110 65.59 -6.00 -15.20
CA SER A 110 64.27 -5.63 -14.69
C SER A 110 63.47 -6.83 -14.15
N ILE A 111 63.62 -8.01 -14.76
CA ILE A 111 62.93 -9.24 -14.31
C ILE A 111 63.56 -9.78 -13.02
N GLN A 112 64.90 -9.72 -12.90
CA GLN A 112 65.57 -10.11 -11.65
C GLN A 112 65.20 -9.17 -10.49
N GLU A 113 65.15 -7.86 -10.74
CA GLU A 113 64.69 -6.88 -9.76
C GLU A 113 63.22 -7.12 -9.37
N ALA A 114 62.34 -7.42 -10.34
CA ALA A 114 60.94 -7.73 -10.07
C ALA A 114 60.77 -9.01 -9.23
N LEU A 115 61.57 -10.05 -9.50
CA LEU A 115 61.62 -11.28 -8.69
C LEU A 115 62.12 -10.99 -7.26
N ALA A 116 63.15 -10.15 -7.11
CA ALA A 116 63.66 -9.74 -5.80
C ALA A 116 62.63 -8.92 -5.00
N GLN A 117 61.84 -8.07 -5.67
CA GLN A 117 60.82 -7.23 -5.04
C GLN A 117 59.44 -7.89 -4.90
N SER A 118 59.29 -9.17 -5.26
CA SER A 118 58.04 -9.91 -5.19
C SER A 118 57.96 -10.82 -3.98
N ARG A 119 56.89 -10.70 -3.19
CA ARG A 119 56.67 -11.52 -1.98
C ARG A 119 56.41 -12.99 -2.26
N SER A 120 55.85 -13.35 -3.42
CA SER A 120 55.53 -14.74 -3.78
C SER A 120 55.73 -14.95 -5.27
N LEU A 121 56.06 -16.17 -5.67
CA LEU A 121 56.12 -16.56 -7.08
C LEU A 121 54.91 -17.42 -7.41
N ILE A 122 54.10 -17.00 -8.37
CA ILE A 122 53.00 -17.78 -8.91
C ILE A 122 53.46 -18.37 -10.23
N VAL A 123 53.50 -19.69 -10.31
CA VAL A 123 53.87 -20.42 -11.54
C VAL A 123 52.60 -20.97 -12.16
N VAL A 124 52.24 -20.47 -13.34
CA VAL A 124 51.14 -21.03 -14.14
C VAL A 124 51.68 -22.27 -14.85
N CYS A 125 51.12 -23.42 -14.51
CA CYS A 125 51.56 -24.74 -14.95
C CYS A 125 50.66 -25.26 -16.08
N SER A 126 51.27 -25.51 -17.23
CA SER A 126 50.76 -26.23 -18.41
C SER A 126 51.80 -27.27 -18.86
N PRO A 127 51.44 -28.28 -19.67
CA PRO A 127 52.42 -29.26 -20.18
C PRO A 127 53.69 -28.63 -20.77
N GLU A 128 53.53 -27.53 -21.50
CA GLU A 128 54.59 -26.78 -22.16
C GLU A 128 55.46 -25.95 -21.20
N THR A 129 55.04 -25.81 -19.94
CA THR A 129 55.81 -25.12 -18.89
C THR A 129 57.06 -25.89 -18.51
N GLN A 130 57.04 -27.23 -18.56
CA GLN A 130 58.18 -28.06 -18.16
C GLN A 130 59.40 -27.88 -19.08
N GLU A 131 59.18 -27.54 -20.35
CA GLU A 131 60.23 -27.39 -21.36
C GLU A 131 60.80 -25.97 -21.41
N SER A 132 60.30 -25.06 -20.56
CA SER A 132 60.66 -23.65 -20.58
C SER A 132 61.90 -23.38 -19.73
N ALA A 133 63.06 -23.27 -20.38
CA ALA A 133 64.31 -22.88 -19.72
C ALA A 133 64.21 -21.51 -19.00
N TRP A 134 63.35 -20.62 -19.51
CA TRP A 134 63.08 -19.32 -18.91
C TRP A 134 62.39 -19.43 -17.54
N ILE A 135 61.26 -20.14 -17.48
CA ILE A 135 60.49 -20.37 -16.24
C ILE A 135 61.34 -21.13 -15.22
N GLN A 136 62.14 -22.10 -15.69
CA GLN A 136 63.10 -22.77 -14.81
C GLN A 136 64.08 -21.78 -14.18
N ARG A 137 64.64 -20.85 -14.96
CA ARG A 137 65.58 -19.85 -14.45
C ARG A 137 64.93 -18.87 -13.47
N GLU A 138 63.67 -18.49 -13.69
CA GLU A 138 62.91 -17.67 -12.76
C GLU A 138 62.65 -18.40 -11.44
N ILE A 139 62.29 -19.69 -11.49
CA ILE A 139 62.12 -20.53 -10.30
C ILE A 139 63.44 -20.67 -9.54
N GLU A 140 64.54 -20.98 -10.23
CA GLU A 140 65.86 -21.09 -9.61
C GLU A 140 66.28 -19.79 -8.92
N THR A 141 66.07 -18.66 -9.59
CA THR A 141 66.37 -17.33 -9.07
C THR A 141 65.51 -17.00 -7.85
N PHE A 142 64.20 -17.27 -7.91
CA PHE A 142 63.31 -17.02 -6.78
C PHE A 142 63.59 -17.91 -5.59
N ILE A 143 63.90 -19.20 -5.80
CA ILE A 143 64.34 -20.10 -4.72
C ILE A 143 65.63 -19.56 -4.11
N ALA A 144 66.57 -19.07 -4.91
CA ALA A 144 67.82 -18.49 -4.41
C ALA A 144 67.61 -17.22 -3.58
N LEU A 145 66.59 -16.41 -3.90
CA LEU A 145 66.33 -15.13 -3.23
C LEU A 145 65.43 -15.28 -1.99
N HIS A 146 64.33 -16.03 -2.11
CA HIS A 146 63.23 -16.04 -1.12
C HIS A 146 62.87 -17.42 -0.59
N GLY A 147 63.53 -18.47 -1.07
CA GLY A 147 63.25 -19.86 -0.71
C GLY A 147 62.01 -20.44 -1.42
N ARG A 148 61.79 -21.74 -1.22
CA ARG A 148 60.77 -22.52 -1.96
C ARG A 148 59.34 -22.37 -1.41
N GLU A 149 59.20 -21.95 -0.16
CA GLU A 149 57.91 -21.93 0.57
C GLU A 149 56.94 -20.85 0.07
N ARG A 150 57.43 -19.89 -0.73
CA ARG A 150 56.64 -18.77 -1.28
C ARG A 150 56.27 -18.99 -2.76
N ILE A 151 56.45 -20.21 -3.27
CA ILE A 151 56.10 -20.59 -4.63
C ILE A 151 54.73 -21.26 -4.64
N ILE A 152 53.82 -20.76 -5.48
CA ILE A 152 52.44 -21.21 -5.60
C ILE A 152 52.23 -21.71 -7.03
N CYS A 153 51.94 -23.00 -7.20
CA CYS A 153 51.63 -23.58 -8.51
C CYS A 153 50.14 -23.39 -8.84
N VAL A 154 49.84 -23.01 -10.08
CA VAL A 154 48.47 -22.84 -10.58
C VAL A 154 48.31 -23.65 -11.85
N LEU A 155 47.48 -24.69 -11.82
CA LEU A 155 47.29 -25.60 -12.94
C LEU A 155 46.33 -24.98 -13.97
N ALA A 156 46.85 -24.62 -15.14
CA ALA A 156 46.09 -24.05 -16.25
C ALA A 156 45.59 -25.14 -17.21
N ALA A 157 46.44 -26.13 -17.53
CA ALA A 157 46.18 -27.26 -18.43
C ALA A 157 46.98 -28.49 -17.99
N GLY A 158 46.69 -29.67 -18.56
CA GLY A 158 47.42 -30.92 -18.27
C GLY A 158 47.19 -31.48 -16.86
N SER A 159 47.87 -32.58 -16.53
CA SER A 159 47.89 -33.16 -15.18
C SER A 159 48.96 -32.50 -14.30
N SER A 160 48.87 -32.64 -12.97
CA SER A 160 49.92 -32.14 -12.06
C SER A 160 51.29 -32.77 -12.33
N GLU A 161 51.31 -34.01 -12.83
CA GLU A 161 52.53 -34.73 -13.20
C GLU A 161 53.14 -34.20 -14.50
N GLU A 162 52.31 -33.79 -15.46
CA GLU A 162 52.75 -33.33 -16.78
C GLU A 162 53.03 -31.82 -16.84
N SER A 163 52.51 -31.02 -15.92
CA SER A 163 52.54 -29.56 -16.06
C SER A 163 53.40 -28.84 -15.03
N ILE A 164 53.69 -29.47 -13.89
CA ILE A 164 54.53 -28.86 -12.85
C ILE A 164 56.01 -29.07 -13.20
N PRO A 165 56.86 -28.02 -13.18
CA PRO A 165 58.29 -28.14 -13.44
C PRO A 165 59.00 -29.14 -12.50
N PRO A 166 59.94 -29.97 -13.00
CA PRO A 166 60.64 -30.97 -12.20
C PRO A 166 61.34 -30.40 -10.95
N ILE A 167 61.89 -29.19 -11.03
CA ILE A 167 62.56 -28.50 -9.92
C ILE A 167 61.66 -28.30 -8.69
N LEU A 168 60.34 -28.26 -8.87
CA LEU A 168 59.38 -28.12 -7.78
C LEU A 168 58.89 -29.48 -7.23
N LYS A 169 59.12 -30.58 -7.97
CA LYS A 169 58.69 -31.95 -7.62
C LYS A 169 59.66 -32.68 -6.71
N THR A 170 60.90 -32.21 -6.58
CA THR A 170 61.90 -32.81 -5.69
C THR A 170 62.49 -31.76 -4.76
N ARG A 171 62.97 -32.20 -3.60
CA ARG A 171 63.74 -31.37 -2.66
C ARG A 171 64.85 -32.20 -2.03
N MET A 172 66.02 -31.62 -1.80
CA MET A 172 67.07 -32.29 -1.05
C MET A 172 66.76 -32.17 0.45
N MET A 173 66.63 -33.29 1.14
CA MET A 173 66.50 -33.34 2.59
C MET A 173 67.58 -34.24 3.19
N PRO A 174 68.09 -33.91 4.39
CA PRO A 174 68.97 -34.82 5.11
C PRO A 174 68.18 -36.09 5.47
N ASP A 175 68.73 -37.25 5.11
CA ASP A 175 68.22 -38.54 5.56
C ASP A 175 68.50 -38.73 7.08
N ALA A 176 68.04 -39.84 7.66
CA ALA A 176 68.26 -40.14 9.08
C ALA A 176 69.75 -40.21 9.49
N ALA A 177 70.68 -40.24 8.53
CA ALA A 177 72.12 -40.21 8.75
C ALA A 177 72.76 -38.83 8.45
N GLY A 178 71.95 -37.80 8.20
CA GLY A 178 72.41 -36.45 7.87
C GLY A 178 72.96 -36.28 6.46
N ILE A 179 72.75 -37.26 5.58
CA ILE A 179 73.18 -37.23 4.18
C ILE A 179 72.05 -36.67 3.33
N MET A 180 72.31 -35.61 2.55
CA MET A 180 71.32 -35.00 1.67
C MET A 180 70.89 -35.97 0.57
N ARG A 181 69.61 -36.31 0.50
CA ARG A 181 68.99 -37.10 -0.57
C ARG A 181 67.83 -36.36 -1.21
N GLU A 182 67.61 -36.61 -2.51
CA GLU A 182 66.43 -36.14 -3.21
C GLU A 182 65.20 -36.89 -2.70
N MET A 183 64.24 -36.14 -2.19
CA MET A 183 62.92 -36.64 -1.79
C MET A 183 61.83 -36.03 -2.66
N PRO A 184 60.74 -36.76 -2.95
CA PRO A 184 59.57 -36.21 -3.59
C PRO A 184 58.98 -35.07 -2.76
N ALA A 185 58.64 -34.00 -3.44
CA ALA A 185 57.87 -32.88 -2.92
C ALA A 185 56.62 -32.74 -3.76
N GLU A 186 55.45 -32.79 -3.12
CA GLU A 186 54.18 -32.47 -3.77
C GLU A 186 53.87 -30.98 -3.57
N PRO A 187 54.10 -30.12 -4.57
CA PRO A 187 53.71 -28.72 -4.46
C PRO A 187 52.18 -28.62 -4.46
N LEU A 188 51.63 -27.84 -3.52
CA LEU A 188 50.21 -27.50 -3.46
C LEU A 188 49.84 -26.68 -4.71
N ALA A 189 49.18 -27.31 -5.68
CA ALA A 189 48.73 -26.65 -6.91
C ALA A 189 47.24 -26.29 -6.83
N ALA A 190 46.90 -25.04 -7.12
CA ALA A 190 45.51 -24.60 -7.27
C ALA A 190 44.99 -24.95 -8.67
N ASP A 191 43.89 -25.69 -8.77
CA ASP A 191 43.38 -26.20 -10.04
C ASP A 191 42.34 -25.26 -10.68
N LEU A 192 42.73 -24.53 -11.72
CA LEU A 192 41.83 -23.60 -12.43
C LEU A 192 41.21 -24.17 -13.71
N ARG A 193 41.39 -25.47 -13.97
CA ARG A 193 40.77 -26.22 -15.09
C ARG A 193 39.25 -26.41 -14.99
N PRO A 194 38.60 -26.56 -13.81
CA PRO A 194 37.17 -26.89 -13.75
C PRO A 194 36.26 -25.79 -14.33
N GLU A 195 35.25 -26.15 -15.13
CA GLU A 195 34.27 -25.21 -15.72
C GLU A 195 33.33 -24.55 -14.69
N SER A 196 33.17 -25.16 -13.51
CA SER A 196 32.26 -24.63 -12.49
C SER A 196 32.78 -23.31 -11.90
N LYS A 197 32.05 -22.22 -12.14
CA LYS A 197 32.33 -20.88 -11.57
C LYS A 197 32.52 -20.89 -10.05
N ASN A 198 31.79 -21.76 -9.32
CA ASN A 198 31.91 -21.84 -7.85
C ASN A 198 33.19 -22.55 -7.41
N LYS A 199 33.63 -23.59 -8.13
CA LYS A 199 34.91 -24.28 -7.87
C LYS A 199 36.09 -23.38 -8.20
N ARG A 200 36.09 -22.71 -9.37
CA ARG A 200 37.14 -21.74 -9.73
C ARG A 200 37.27 -20.61 -8.71
N LYS A 201 36.16 -20.05 -8.21
CA LYS A 201 36.18 -19.05 -7.14
C LYS A 201 36.79 -19.55 -5.83
N ALA A 202 36.58 -20.83 -5.49
CA ALA A 202 37.19 -21.44 -4.30
C ALA A 202 38.71 -21.59 -4.46
N GLU A 203 39.16 -22.03 -5.64
CA GLU A 203 40.61 -22.18 -5.94
C GLU A 203 41.32 -20.83 -6.03
N LEU A 204 40.71 -19.81 -6.67
CA LEU A 204 41.23 -18.43 -6.64
C LEU A 204 41.36 -17.90 -5.21
N LEU A 205 40.38 -18.22 -4.35
CA LEU A 205 40.42 -17.84 -2.93
C LEU A 205 41.53 -18.59 -2.17
N ARG A 206 41.91 -19.81 -2.58
CA ARG A 206 43.08 -20.52 -2.03
C ARG A 206 44.40 -19.86 -2.45
N ILE A 207 44.52 -19.45 -3.72
CA ILE A 207 45.68 -18.69 -4.21
C ILE A 207 45.82 -17.40 -3.41
N ILE A 208 44.73 -16.64 -3.26
CA ILE A 208 44.68 -15.43 -2.45
C ILE A 208 45.09 -15.72 -0.99
N ALA A 209 44.60 -16.82 -0.41
CA ALA A 209 44.96 -17.21 0.95
C ALA A 209 46.46 -17.51 1.09
N ALA A 210 47.06 -18.18 0.11
CA ALA A 210 48.47 -18.50 0.05
C ALA A 210 49.34 -17.24 -0.08
N VAL A 211 49.03 -16.34 -1.02
CA VAL A 211 49.73 -15.04 -1.18
C VAL A 211 49.61 -14.18 0.10
N ALA A 212 48.42 -14.16 0.71
CA ALA A 212 48.16 -13.47 1.96
C ALA A 212 48.81 -14.14 3.19
N ASN A 213 49.35 -15.35 3.06
CA ASN A 213 49.83 -16.18 4.18
C ASN A 213 48.77 -16.36 5.29
N CYS A 214 47.55 -16.74 4.90
CA CYS A 214 46.43 -16.98 5.80
C CYS A 214 45.69 -18.30 5.48
N ASN A 215 44.92 -18.82 6.43
CA ASN A 215 44.15 -20.05 6.20
C ASN A 215 42.93 -19.78 5.31
N TYR A 216 42.75 -20.60 4.26
CA TYR A 216 41.60 -20.55 3.36
C TYR A 216 40.25 -20.60 4.11
N ASP A 217 40.17 -21.41 5.16
CA ASP A 217 38.93 -21.57 5.94
C ASP A 217 38.52 -20.28 6.67
N ASP A 218 39.48 -19.43 7.05
CA ASP A 218 39.18 -18.14 7.70
C ASP A 218 38.54 -17.14 6.76
N LEU A 219 38.98 -17.11 5.49
CA LEU A 219 38.37 -16.27 4.45
C LEU A 219 36.98 -16.80 4.08
N ARG A 220 36.84 -18.12 3.90
CA ARG A 220 35.57 -18.76 3.52
C ARG A 220 34.50 -18.61 4.60
N ARG A 221 34.86 -18.83 5.88
CA ARG A 221 33.95 -18.71 7.03
C ARG A 221 33.38 -17.30 7.17
N ARG A 222 34.22 -16.26 6.99
CA ARG A 222 33.76 -14.86 7.09
C ARG A 222 32.82 -14.46 5.95
N HIS A 223 33.07 -14.92 4.72
CA HIS A 223 32.17 -14.64 3.60
C HIS A 223 30.78 -15.24 3.83
N ARG A 224 30.72 -16.47 4.34
CA ARG A 224 29.44 -17.15 4.65
C ARG A 224 28.69 -16.47 5.80
N ASN A 225 29.39 -16.03 6.84
CA ASN A 225 28.78 -15.37 7.98
C ASN A 225 28.18 -14.00 7.62
N ARG A 226 28.83 -13.23 6.74
CA ARG A 226 28.26 -11.96 6.23
C ARG A 226 26.95 -12.18 5.48
N LYS A 227 26.93 -13.14 4.55
CA LYS A 227 25.72 -13.48 3.80
C LYS A 227 24.58 -13.94 4.70
N ARG A 228 24.87 -14.81 5.68
CA ARG A 228 23.86 -15.28 6.63
C ARG A 228 23.27 -14.12 7.45
N ARG A 229 24.10 -13.23 7.99
CA ARG A 229 23.64 -12.07 8.76
C ARG A 229 22.76 -11.12 7.94
N LEU A 230 23.13 -10.88 6.68
CA LEU A 230 22.35 -10.05 5.77
C LEU A 230 21.00 -10.69 5.45
N ILE A 231 20.97 -12.00 5.16
CA ILE A 231 19.74 -12.74 4.87
C ILE A 231 18.81 -12.76 6.08
N THR A 232 19.34 -13.03 7.29
CA THR A 232 18.52 -13.02 8.51
C THR A 232 17.96 -11.64 8.80
N ALA A 233 18.76 -10.57 8.64
CA ALA A 233 18.30 -9.20 8.85
C ALA A 233 17.21 -8.82 7.83
N ALA A 234 17.37 -9.19 6.56
CA ALA A 234 16.36 -8.96 5.53
C ALA A 234 15.05 -9.71 5.83
N ALA A 235 15.12 -10.96 6.29
CA ALA A 235 13.94 -11.73 6.67
C ALA A 235 13.17 -11.08 7.83
N PHE A 236 13.86 -10.61 8.88
CA PHE A 236 13.22 -9.87 9.97
C PHE A 236 12.61 -8.55 9.51
N ALA A 237 13.26 -7.81 8.61
CA ALA A 237 12.70 -6.58 8.06
C ALA A 237 11.42 -6.82 7.26
N ILE A 238 11.36 -7.89 6.45
CA ILE A 238 10.16 -8.28 5.70
C ILE A 238 9.02 -8.67 6.66
N LEU A 239 9.30 -9.46 7.69
CA LEU A 239 8.29 -9.84 8.68
C LEU A 239 7.75 -8.63 9.45
N ALA A 240 8.61 -7.69 9.83
CA ALA A 240 8.19 -6.45 10.46
C ALA A 240 7.31 -5.59 9.54
N LEU A 241 7.64 -5.53 8.24
CA LEU A 241 6.83 -4.82 7.24
C LEU A 241 5.45 -5.46 7.08
N ILE A 242 5.37 -6.79 6.99
CA ILE A 242 4.09 -7.52 6.92
C ILE A 242 3.26 -7.25 8.17
N ALA A 243 3.86 -7.32 9.36
CA ALA A 243 3.16 -7.04 10.61
C ALA A 243 2.61 -5.59 10.66
N LEU A 244 3.40 -4.62 10.21
CA LEU A 244 2.99 -3.22 10.13
C LEU A 244 1.81 -3.04 9.16
N ILE A 245 1.88 -3.62 7.96
CA ILE A 245 0.79 -3.56 6.98
C ILE A 245 -0.49 -4.19 7.54
N SER A 246 -0.38 -5.35 8.20
CA SER A 246 -1.54 -6.02 8.81
C SER A 246 -2.22 -5.16 9.88
N VAL A 247 -1.45 -4.45 10.71
CA VAL A 247 -2.00 -3.53 11.72
C VAL A 247 -2.72 -2.35 11.05
N LEU A 248 -2.12 -1.75 10.02
CA LEU A 248 -2.74 -0.64 9.30
C LEU A 248 -4.06 -1.07 8.63
N VAL A 249 -4.08 -2.21 7.95
CA VAL A 249 -5.30 -2.75 7.32
C VAL A 249 -6.40 -3.01 8.35
N HIS A 250 -6.05 -3.58 9.50
CA HIS A 250 -7.03 -3.82 10.58
C HIS A 250 -7.60 -2.52 11.13
N GLN A 251 -6.76 -1.51 11.34
CA GLN A 251 -7.18 -0.21 11.83
C GLN A 251 -8.08 0.52 10.84
N THR A 252 -7.75 0.50 9.55
CA THR A 252 -8.60 1.10 8.51
C THR A 252 -9.95 0.42 8.41
N ALA A 253 -9.99 -0.92 8.49
CA ALA A 253 -11.23 -1.69 8.44
C ALA A 253 -12.15 -1.37 9.63
N ARG A 254 -11.58 -1.27 10.85
CA ARG A 254 -12.30 -0.84 12.06
C ARG A 254 -12.87 0.57 11.89
N SER A 255 -12.04 1.52 11.44
CA SER A 255 -12.47 2.91 11.27
C SER A 255 -13.59 3.07 10.24
N SER A 256 -13.57 2.28 9.16
CA SER A 256 -14.64 2.31 8.16
C SER A 256 -15.95 1.73 8.69
N GLU A 257 -15.88 0.67 9.49
CA GLU A 257 -17.07 0.07 10.11
C GLU A 257 -17.71 1.03 11.12
N GLU A 258 -16.90 1.66 11.98
CA GLU A 258 -17.37 2.66 12.94
C GLU A 258 -18.00 3.87 12.25
N ALA A 259 -17.43 4.34 11.13
CA ALA A 259 -17.98 5.44 10.35
C ALA A 259 -19.36 5.10 9.75
N LEU A 260 -19.52 3.88 9.20
CA LEU A 260 -20.80 3.43 8.65
C LEU A 260 -21.87 3.30 9.74
N ILE A 261 -21.51 2.79 10.93
CA ILE A 261 -22.43 2.73 12.07
C ILE A 261 -22.86 4.14 12.48
N ALA A 262 -21.92 5.09 12.59
CA ALA A 262 -22.23 6.47 12.94
C ALA A 262 -23.15 7.13 11.91
N GLU A 263 -22.93 6.88 10.61
CA GLU A 263 -23.78 7.37 9.54
C GLU A 263 -25.19 6.77 9.60
N SER A 264 -25.33 5.45 9.81
CA SER A 264 -26.63 4.81 10.01
C SER A 264 -27.38 5.40 11.21
N LYS A 265 -26.69 5.66 12.33
CA LYS A 265 -27.30 6.31 13.50
C LYS A 265 -27.72 7.75 13.21
N TYR A 266 -26.92 8.49 12.45
CA TYR A 266 -27.28 9.85 12.04
C TYR A 266 -28.55 9.86 11.16
N LEU A 267 -28.63 8.97 10.17
CA LEU A 267 -29.82 8.85 9.31
C LEU A 267 -31.06 8.41 10.10
N ALA A 268 -30.90 7.51 11.07
CA ALA A 268 -31.96 7.11 11.98
C ALA A 268 -32.47 8.29 12.84
N ALA A 269 -31.56 9.08 13.41
CA ALA A 269 -31.92 10.28 14.16
C ALA A 269 -32.63 11.32 13.27
N ARG A 270 -32.16 11.51 12.02
CA ARG A 270 -32.82 12.38 11.04
C ARG A 270 -34.24 11.91 10.73
N SER A 271 -34.44 10.60 10.58
CA SER A 271 -35.76 10.01 10.39
C SER A 271 -36.70 10.34 11.55
N GLN A 272 -36.24 10.19 12.79
CA GLN A 272 -37.02 10.53 13.98
C GLN A 272 -37.37 12.02 14.05
N GLU A 273 -36.44 12.91 13.68
CA GLU A 273 -36.70 14.35 13.59
C GLU A 273 -37.75 14.69 12.53
N GLN A 274 -37.65 14.09 11.35
CA GLN A 274 -38.64 14.25 10.27
C GLN A 274 -40.02 13.74 10.72
N LEU A 275 -40.06 12.61 11.43
CA LEU A 275 -41.30 12.07 11.98
C LEU A 275 -41.92 13.02 13.01
N ALA A 276 -41.11 13.63 13.88
CA ALA A 276 -41.58 14.62 14.85
C ALA A 276 -42.15 15.90 14.21
N ARG A 277 -41.70 16.23 12.99
CA ARG A 277 -42.24 17.33 12.16
C ARG A 277 -43.46 16.93 11.34
N GLY A 278 -43.88 15.66 11.39
CA GLY A 278 -44.99 15.14 10.59
C GLY A 278 -44.62 14.76 9.14
N GLU A 279 -43.34 14.83 8.78
CA GLU A 279 -42.83 14.49 7.44
C GLU A 279 -42.63 12.97 7.28
N ARG A 280 -43.69 12.19 7.52
CA ARG A 280 -43.60 10.72 7.66
C ARG A 280 -42.99 10.01 6.45
N LEU A 281 -43.30 10.44 5.22
CA LEU A 281 -42.73 9.83 4.01
C LEU A 281 -41.21 10.01 3.95
N GLN A 282 -40.70 11.20 4.30
CA GLN A 282 -39.27 11.46 4.34
C GLN A 282 -38.59 10.69 5.48
N ALA A 283 -39.27 10.57 6.62
CA ALA A 283 -38.80 9.77 7.74
C ALA A 283 -38.61 8.29 7.34
N ILE A 284 -39.56 7.69 6.61
CA ILE A 284 -39.46 6.32 6.11
C ILE A 284 -38.24 6.18 5.17
N GLN A 285 -38.05 7.13 4.25
CA GLN A 285 -36.91 7.11 3.33
C GLN A 285 -35.58 7.18 4.09
N SER A 286 -35.42 8.14 5.01
CA SER A 286 -34.20 8.26 5.82
C SER A 286 -33.93 7.02 6.68
N ALA A 287 -34.97 6.37 7.20
CA ALA A 287 -34.82 5.13 7.96
C ALA A 287 -34.42 3.94 7.07
N LEU A 288 -34.96 3.85 5.86
CA LEU A 288 -34.54 2.83 4.88
C LEU A 288 -33.08 3.03 4.45
N ASP A 289 -32.65 4.27 4.21
CA ASP A 289 -31.26 4.60 3.86
C ASP A 289 -30.28 4.25 4.99
N ALA A 290 -30.77 4.22 6.24
CA ALA A 290 -29.98 3.84 7.41
C ALA A 290 -29.78 2.31 7.55
N LEU A 291 -30.49 1.50 6.75
CA LEU A 291 -30.51 0.04 6.82
C LEU A 291 -29.84 -0.60 5.59
N PRO A 292 -29.33 -1.84 5.71
CA PRO A 292 -28.90 -2.61 4.55
C PRO A 292 -30.09 -2.98 3.65
N SER A 293 -29.86 -3.09 2.34
CA SER A 293 -30.94 -3.42 1.38
C SER A 293 -31.46 -4.85 1.52
N SER A 294 -30.66 -5.74 2.14
CA SER A 294 -31.01 -7.13 2.43
C SER A 294 -30.07 -7.71 3.48
N GLU A 295 -30.40 -8.87 4.07
CA GLU A 295 -29.48 -9.58 4.98
C GLU A 295 -28.14 -9.99 4.34
N ALA A 296 -28.11 -10.15 3.01
CA ALA A 296 -26.90 -10.48 2.27
C ALA A 296 -26.03 -9.26 1.96
N ASP A 297 -26.59 -8.06 2.08
CA ASP A 297 -25.90 -6.80 1.80
C ASP A 297 -24.96 -6.44 2.96
N ARG A 298 -23.66 -6.34 2.65
CA ARG A 298 -22.61 -5.97 3.62
C ARG A 298 -22.10 -4.54 3.43
N SER A 299 -22.75 -3.76 2.57
CA SER A 299 -22.36 -2.37 2.33
C SER A 299 -22.65 -1.46 3.53
N ARG A 300 -23.65 -1.81 4.34
CA ARG A 300 -24.05 -1.08 5.55
C ARG A 300 -24.38 -2.06 6.68
N PRO A 301 -23.93 -1.81 7.92
CA PRO A 301 -24.26 -2.67 9.05
C PRO A 301 -25.72 -2.50 9.47
N LEU A 302 -26.32 -3.57 9.99
CA LEU A 302 -27.62 -3.51 10.65
C LEU A 302 -27.44 -2.93 12.06
N VAL A 303 -28.12 -1.82 12.34
CA VAL A 303 -28.00 -1.07 13.59
C VAL A 303 -29.39 -0.96 14.26
N PRO A 304 -29.55 -1.26 15.56
CA PRO A 304 -30.85 -1.24 16.24
C PRO A 304 -31.60 0.09 16.11
N GLU A 305 -30.89 1.22 16.22
CA GLU A 305 -31.48 2.56 16.11
C GLU A 305 -32.11 2.81 14.73
N ALA A 306 -31.52 2.26 13.66
CA ALA A 306 -32.07 2.37 12.31
C ALA A 306 -33.34 1.51 12.14
N GLN A 307 -33.36 0.34 12.76
CA GLN A 307 -34.55 -0.52 12.78
C GLN A 307 -35.68 0.15 13.57
N GLU A 308 -35.40 0.66 14.76
CA GLU A 308 -36.36 1.39 15.58
C GLU A 308 -36.92 2.62 14.84
N ALA A 309 -36.06 3.40 14.18
CA ALA A 309 -36.49 4.54 13.37
C ALA A 309 -37.47 4.11 12.26
N LEU A 310 -37.20 2.99 11.58
CA LEU A 310 -38.09 2.47 10.55
C LEU A 310 -39.41 1.97 11.15
N GLU A 311 -39.37 1.24 12.26
CA GLU A 311 -40.57 0.75 12.96
C GLU A 311 -41.48 1.90 13.41
N ASN A 312 -40.87 2.95 13.96
CA ASN A 312 -41.57 4.17 14.37
C ASN A 312 -42.15 4.91 13.16
N ALA A 313 -41.40 5.06 12.06
CA ALA A 313 -41.89 5.73 10.86
C ALA A 313 -43.00 4.93 10.17
N LEU A 314 -42.91 3.60 10.16
CA LEU A 314 -43.92 2.69 9.60
C LEU A 314 -45.14 2.51 10.50
N LEU A 315 -45.07 2.92 11.77
CA LEU A 315 -46.13 2.77 12.76
C LEU A 315 -46.43 1.29 13.08
N VAL A 316 -45.40 0.44 13.09
CA VAL A 316 -45.56 -1.00 13.37
C VAL A 316 -46.02 -1.23 14.81
N TYR A 317 -45.54 -0.42 15.74
CA TYR A 317 -45.87 -0.47 17.17
C TYR A 317 -46.49 0.88 17.60
N PRO A 318 -47.80 1.06 17.42
CA PRO A 318 -48.46 2.30 17.80
C PRO A 318 -48.48 2.46 19.33
N ASP A 319 -48.13 3.66 19.78
CA ASP A 319 -48.30 4.10 21.18
C ASP A 319 -49.80 4.14 21.51
N PRO A 320 -50.28 3.40 22.51
CA PRO A 320 -51.69 3.40 22.90
C PRO A 320 -52.17 4.77 23.38
N ASP A 321 -51.29 5.63 23.89
CA ASP A 321 -51.64 6.96 24.40
C ASP A 321 -51.70 8.02 23.28
N GLN A 322 -51.27 7.68 22.05
CA GLN A 322 -51.19 8.59 20.92
C GLN A 322 -52.05 8.09 19.73
N THR A 323 -53.35 8.38 19.83
CA THR A 323 -54.39 7.93 18.88
C THR A 323 -54.37 8.63 17.52
N TRP A 324 -53.84 9.86 17.45
CA TRP A 324 -53.76 10.63 16.21
C TRP A 324 -52.30 10.82 15.79
N ARG A 325 -52.01 10.56 14.51
CA ARG A 325 -50.66 10.68 13.97
C ARG A 325 -50.67 11.34 12.59
N PRO A 326 -49.70 12.23 12.31
CA PRO A 326 -49.63 12.91 11.02
C PRO A 326 -49.27 11.93 9.90
N LEU A 327 -50.00 12.02 8.79
CA LEU A 327 -49.68 11.30 7.55
C LEU A 327 -48.66 12.07 6.70
N TYR A 328 -48.79 13.40 6.67
CA TYR A 328 -47.88 14.38 6.10
C TYR A 328 -48.11 15.74 6.78
N ALA A 329 -47.20 16.68 6.55
CA ALA A 329 -47.35 18.08 6.93
C ALA A 329 -47.43 18.94 5.65
N ILE A 330 -48.24 19.98 5.68
CA ILE A 330 -48.38 20.96 4.60
C ILE A 330 -48.20 22.34 5.21
N ASP A 331 -47.24 23.08 4.68
CA ASP A 331 -47.03 24.47 5.03
C ASP A 331 -47.97 25.33 4.17
N SER A 332 -48.77 26.19 4.82
CA SER A 332 -49.52 27.25 4.15
C SER A 332 -48.77 28.57 4.30
N ASP A 333 -48.85 29.42 3.28
CA ASP A 333 -48.20 30.74 3.30
C ASP A 333 -48.84 31.69 4.33
N SER A 334 -50.03 31.36 4.85
CA SER A 334 -50.75 32.15 5.83
C SER A 334 -51.74 31.31 6.66
N ASP A 335 -52.45 31.91 7.61
CA ASP A 335 -53.27 31.17 8.57
C ASP A 335 -54.46 30.48 7.88
N ILE A 336 -54.67 29.19 8.15
CA ILE A 336 -55.83 28.45 7.64
C ILE A 336 -57.07 28.84 8.46
N VAL A 337 -58.08 29.39 7.79
CA VAL A 337 -59.32 29.89 8.42
C VAL A 337 -60.49 28.92 8.28
N SER A 338 -60.51 28.08 7.25
CA SER A 338 -61.53 27.04 7.07
C SER A 338 -60.96 25.80 6.40
N VAL A 339 -61.47 24.63 6.79
CA VAL A 339 -61.09 23.33 6.21
C VAL A 339 -62.34 22.50 5.97
N ALA A 340 -62.45 21.91 4.79
CA ALA A 340 -63.46 20.92 4.46
C ALA A 340 -62.78 19.64 3.99
N HIS A 341 -63.39 18.49 4.24
CA HIS A 341 -62.86 17.21 3.80
C HIS A 341 -64.00 16.27 3.46
N ASP A 342 -63.72 15.38 2.52
CA ASP A 342 -64.58 14.27 2.19
C ASP A 342 -64.69 13.28 3.36
N VAL A 343 -65.88 12.72 3.57
CA VAL A 343 -66.17 11.74 4.61
C VAL A 343 -65.48 10.40 4.30
N ASP A 344 -65.43 10.02 3.03
CA ASP A 344 -64.79 8.78 2.56
C ASP A 344 -63.27 8.92 2.39
N GLY A 345 -62.77 10.16 2.41
CA GLY A 345 -61.37 10.48 2.58
C GLY A 345 -60.55 10.55 1.29
N ASP A 346 -61.14 10.96 0.17
CA ASP A 346 -60.40 11.13 -1.09
C ASP A 346 -59.73 12.51 -1.21
N TRP A 347 -60.37 13.56 -0.70
CA TRP A 347 -59.92 14.94 -0.85
C TRP A 347 -60.18 15.79 0.41
N PHE A 348 -59.45 16.90 0.50
CA PHE A 348 -59.74 17.98 1.42
C PHE A 348 -59.42 19.32 0.76
N ALA A 349 -60.06 20.37 1.26
CA ALA A 349 -59.84 21.73 0.82
C ALA A 349 -59.56 22.64 2.01
N THR A 350 -58.70 23.62 1.79
CA THR A 350 -58.32 24.62 2.81
C THR A 350 -58.51 26.01 2.24
N LEU A 351 -59.08 26.91 3.05
CA LEU A 351 -59.12 28.34 2.81
C LEU A 351 -58.17 29.01 3.80
N ASN A 352 -57.25 29.82 3.31
CA ASN A 352 -56.36 30.62 4.15
C ASN A 352 -56.81 32.09 4.25
N ASP A 353 -56.20 32.84 5.17
CA ASP A 353 -56.52 34.24 5.47
C ASP A 353 -56.26 35.22 4.30
N SER A 354 -55.55 34.77 3.26
CA SER A 354 -55.26 35.52 2.04
C SER A 354 -56.38 35.37 1.01
N GLY A 355 -57.31 34.46 1.26
CA GLY A 355 -58.39 34.09 0.34
C GLY A 355 -58.01 32.97 -0.63
N LEU A 356 -56.85 32.33 -0.48
CA LEU A 356 -56.48 31.19 -1.32
C LEU A 356 -57.24 29.93 -0.87
N ILE A 357 -57.93 29.30 -1.82
CA ILE A 357 -58.57 28.01 -1.67
C ILE A 357 -57.69 26.97 -2.37
N GLU A 358 -57.25 25.97 -1.62
CA GLU A 358 -56.46 24.85 -2.16
C GLU A 358 -57.25 23.56 -2.08
N PHE A 359 -57.33 22.85 -3.19
CA PHE A 359 -57.94 21.52 -3.29
C PHE A 359 -56.84 20.48 -3.33
N ARG A 360 -56.90 19.49 -2.44
CA ARG A 360 -55.79 18.56 -2.22
C ARG A 360 -56.30 17.13 -2.07
N SER A 361 -55.48 16.18 -2.52
CA SER A 361 -55.75 14.75 -2.27
C SER A 361 -55.45 14.40 -0.82
N LEU A 362 -56.40 13.80 -0.10
CA LEU A 362 -56.21 13.44 1.31
C LEU A 362 -55.17 12.32 1.49
N SER A 363 -55.07 11.39 0.54
CA SER A 363 -54.10 10.29 0.63
C SER A 363 -52.63 10.72 0.45
N LYS A 364 -52.38 11.78 -0.32
CA LYS A 364 -51.02 12.21 -0.72
C LYS A 364 -50.64 13.62 -0.28
N GLY A 365 -51.59 14.44 0.14
CA GLY A 365 -51.41 15.87 0.40
C GLY A 365 -51.12 16.70 -0.85
N ALA A 366 -51.17 16.08 -2.04
CA ALA A 366 -50.82 16.71 -3.29
C ALA A 366 -51.88 17.74 -3.69
N LEU A 367 -51.41 18.92 -4.13
CA LEU A 367 -52.26 19.98 -4.66
C LEU A 367 -52.85 19.54 -6.01
N THR A 368 -54.17 19.63 -6.12
CA THR A 368 -54.92 19.26 -7.32
C THR A 368 -55.39 20.49 -8.08
N ALA A 369 -55.88 21.50 -7.37
CA ALA A 369 -56.36 22.75 -7.93
C ALA A 369 -56.28 23.89 -6.91
N THR A 370 -56.43 25.12 -7.40
CA THR A 370 -56.48 26.34 -6.58
C THR A 370 -57.57 27.25 -7.10
N ALA A 371 -58.27 27.93 -6.20
CA ALA A 371 -59.19 29.02 -6.51
C ALA A 371 -58.91 30.20 -5.56
N HIS A 372 -59.36 31.40 -5.92
CA HIS A 372 -59.21 32.57 -5.06
C HIS A 372 -60.58 33.09 -4.65
N LEU A 373 -60.76 33.31 -3.35
CA LEU A 373 -62.02 33.72 -2.76
C LEU A 373 -62.51 35.07 -3.32
N GLY A 374 -61.58 35.98 -3.62
CA GLY A 374 -61.89 37.27 -4.24
C GLY A 374 -62.55 37.16 -5.62
N ASP A 375 -62.48 36.01 -6.30
CA ASP A 375 -63.16 35.82 -7.59
C ASP A 375 -64.69 35.65 -7.43
N TYR A 376 -65.16 35.37 -6.21
CA TYR A 376 -66.55 35.01 -5.89
C TYR A 376 -67.21 35.97 -4.90
N ALA A 377 -66.48 36.98 -4.44
CA ALA A 377 -66.98 37.98 -3.52
C ALA A 377 -67.49 39.20 -4.29
N GLU A 378 -68.67 39.70 -3.94
CA GLU A 378 -69.26 40.90 -4.56
C GLU A 378 -68.36 42.14 -4.36
N HIS A 379 -67.68 42.23 -3.22
CA HIS A 379 -66.74 43.31 -2.87
C HIS A 379 -65.39 42.74 -2.42
N PRO A 380 -64.49 42.34 -3.34
CA PRO A 380 -63.21 41.71 -3.01
C PRO A 380 -62.29 42.58 -2.14
N GLU A 381 -62.48 43.91 -2.19
CA GLU A 381 -61.72 44.90 -1.43
C GLU A 381 -62.02 44.86 0.09
N GLU A 382 -63.20 44.38 0.47
CA GLU A 382 -63.72 44.32 1.85
C GLU A 382 -63.76 42.88 2.37
N LEU A 383 -63.05 41.97 1.70
CA LEU A 383 -63.09 40.54 1.97
C LEU A 383 -62.45 40.16 3.32
N THR A 384 -63.21 39.42 4.11
CA THR A 384 -62.78 38.80 5.38
C THR A 384 -62.88 37.28 5.26
N PRO A 385 -61.80 36.56 4.87
CA PRO A 385 -61.87 35.11 4.66
C PRO A 385 -62.36 34.28 5.84
N SER A 386 -62.18 34.77 7.08
CA SER A 386 -62.70 34.14 8.29
C SER A 386 -64.24 34.14 8.42
N GLU A 387 -64.94 34.94 7.61
CA GLU A 387 -66.39 34.97 7.54
C GLU A 387 -66.94 34.05 6.44
N TRP A 388 -66.05 33.34 5.74
CA TRP A 388 -66.39 32.33 4.76
C TRP A 388 -66.12 30.94 5.31
N SER A 389 -67.02 30.01 5.02
CA SER A 389 -66.90 28.62 5.41
C SER A 389 -66.83 27.72 4.19
N LEU A 390 -65.94 26.74 4.27
CA LEU A 390 -65.87 25.60 3.37
C LEU A 390 -66.63 24.43 3.96
N GLU A 391 -67.41 23.71 3.15
CA GLU A 391 -68.00 22.44 3.55
C GLU A 391 -68.06 21.42 2.42
N ALA A 392 -67.79 20.18 2.75
CA ALA A 392 -68.02 19.06 1.87
C ALA A 392 -69.49 18.63 1.91
N THR A 393 -70.03 18.29 0.75
CA THR A 393 -71.34 17.63 0.61
C THR A 393 -71.23 16.51 -0.41
N GLY A 394 -71.73 15.33 -0.03
CA GLY A 394 -71.43 14.09 -0.75
C GLY A 394 -69.92 13.89 -0.99
N ASP A 395 -69.59 13.07 -1.97
CA ASP A 395 -68.20 12.64 -2.21
C ASP A 395 -67.42 13.61 -3.11
N ARG A 396 -68.11 14.56 -3.76
CA ARG A 396 -67.56 15.30 -4.91
C ARG A 396 -67.73 16.81 -4.87
N HIS A 397 -68.54 17.36 -3.96
CA HIS A 397 -68.86 18.78 -3.99
C HIS A 397 -68.29 19.51 -2.77
N LEU A 398 -67.65 20.64 -3.05
CA LEU A 398 -67.19 21.59 -2.04
C LEU A 398 -68.05 22.85 -2.15
N LEU A 399 -68.72 23.19 -1.07
CA LEU A 399 -69.46 24.43 -0.90
C LEU A 399 -68.57 25.48 -0.27
N LEU A 400 -68.63 26.69 -0.80
CA LEU A 400 -68.02 27.90 -0.29
C LEU A 400 -69.13 28.92 -0.07
N MET A 401 -69.23 29.46 1.14
CA MET A 401 -70.33 30.37 1.46
C MET A 401 -69.89 31.46 2.42
N SER A 402 -70.46 32.65 2.24
CA SER A 402 -70.27 33.81 3.12
C SER A 402 -71.35 33.86 4.21
N GLN A 403 -70.93 34.21 5.44
CA GLN A 403 -71.84 34.47 6.57
C GLN A 403 -72.41 35.91 6.56
N GLN A 404 -72.09 36.73 5.55
CA GLN A 404 -72.62 38.09 5.43
C GLN A 404 -73.95 38.16 4.65
N ALA A 405 -74.77 39.17 4.95
CA ALA A 405 -76.08 39.39 4.33
C ALA A 405 -76.05 39.62 2.80
N ASN A 406 -74.90 40.01 2.23
CA ASN A 406 -74.67 40.18 0.79
C ASN A 406 -73.67 39.14 0.25
N GLY A 407 -73.70 37.93 0.80
CA GLY A 407 -72.77 36.86 0.46
C GLY A 407 -73.01 36.22 -0.91
N SER A 408 -72.05 35.39 -1.32
CA SER A 408 -72.22 34.43 -2.43
C SER A 408 -72.15 33.00 -1.89
N MET A 409 -72.82 32.09 -2.59
CA MET A 409 -72.72 30.66 -2.38
C MET A 409 -72.19 30.01 -3.66
N VAL A 410 -71.09 29.27 -3.54
CA VAL A 410 -70.37 28.70 -4.67
C VAL A 410 -70.17 27.21 -4.45
N CYS A 411 -70.36 26.43 -5.50
CA CYS A 411 -70.09 24.99 -5.48
C CYS A 411 -69.00 24.63 -6.48
N PHE A 412 -68.03 23.86 -6.02
CA PHE A 412 -66.93 23.32 -6.83
C PHE A 412 -67.02 21.79 -6.89
N ASP A 413 -66.59 21.21 -8.02
CA ASP A 413 -66.17 19.81 -8.03
C ASP A 413 -64.85 19.77 -7.28
N ALA A 414 -64.85 19.07 -6.15
CA ALA A 414 -63.77 19.09 -5.19
C ALA A 414 -62.53 18.31 -5.64
N LEU A 415 -62.67 17.44 -6.63
CA LEU A 415 -61.53 16.71 -7.21
C LEU A 415 -60.84 17.50 -8.30
N THR A 416 -61.56 18.33 -9.07
CA THR A 416 -60.98 19.11 -10.17
C THR A 416 -60.77 20.59 -9.82
N GLY A 417 -61.42 21.07 -8.75
CA GLY A 417 -61.50 22.49 -8.40
C GLY A 417 -62.31 23.33 -9.41
N THR A 418 -63.11 22.69 -10.28
CA THR A 418 -63.89 23.41 -11.29
C THR A 418 -65.21 23.88 -10.71
N LEU A 419 -65.61 25.11 -11.04
CA LEU A 419 -66.90 25.66 -10.68
C LEU A 419 -68.06 24.83 -11.26
N VAL A 420 -69.01 24.46 -10.41
CA VAL A 420 -70.26 23.76 -10.80
C VAL A 420 -71.38 24.78 -10.98
N TRP A 421 -71.60 25.61 -9.97
CA TRP A 421 -72.55 26.73 -10.00
C TRP A 421 -72.18 27.79 -8.96
N GLU A 422 -72.75 28.96 -9.12
CA GLU A 422 -72.57 30.13 -8.26
C GLU A 422 -73.91 30.87 -8.13
N HIS A 423 -74.24 31.28 -6.92
CA HIS A 423 -75.37 32.16 -6.61
C HIS A 423 -74.88 33.36 -5.80
N GLU A 424 -75.07 34.55 -6.36
CA GLU A 424 -74.80 35.83 -5.69
C GLU A 424 -75.98 36.24 -4.81
N GLN A 425 -75.74 37.10 -3.83
CA GLN A 425 -76.76 37.66 -2.92
C GLN A 425 -77.51 36.60 -2.12
N VAL A 426 -76.82 35.51 -1.78
CA VAL A 426 -77.33 34.45 -0.90
C VAL A 426 -76.60 34.54 0.43
N CYS A 427 -77.37 34.68 1.50
CA CYS A 427 -76.87 34.57 2.86
C CYS A 427 -77.50 33.37 3.56
N ALA A 428 -76.71 32.70 4.38
CA ALA A 428 -77.21 31.69 5.28
C ALA A 428 -76.49 31.78 6.61
N ASP A 429 -77.29 31.70 7.68
CA ASP A 429 -76.80 31.78 9.04
C ASP A 429 -76.20 30.45 9.51
N SER A 430 -76.68 29.35 8.94
CA SER A 430 -76.16 28.01 9.21
C SER A 430 -76.54 27.08 8.06
N PHE A 431 -75.80 25.98 7.95
CA PHE A 431 -76.06 24.95 6.98
C PHE A 431 -75.57 23.60 7.53
N ALA A 432 -75.98 22.52 6.89
CA ALA A 432 -75.54 21.16 7.23
C ALA A 432 -75.57 20.30 5.98
N SER A 433 -74.50 19.58 5.68
CA SER A 433 -74.48 18.63 4.57
C SER A 433 -74.98 17.24 4.98
N ALA A 434 -75.62 16.55 4.04
CA ALA A 434 -75.90 15.12 4.20
C ALA A 434 -74.63 14.31 3.89
N GLN A 435 -74.36 13.27 4.69
CA GLN A 435 -73.19 12.42 4.50
C GLN A 435 -73.34 11.47 3.29
N ASP A 436 -74.55 10.97 3.03
CA ASP A 436 -74.79 9.91 2.03
C ASP A 436 -75.47 10.43 0.74
N GLU A 437 -75.77 11.73 0.68
CA GLU A 437 -76.43 12.36 -0.48
C GLU A 437 -75.73 13.67 -0.84
N ASP A 438 -75.68 13.99 -2.15
CA ASP A 438 -75.32 15.30 -2.68
C ASP A 438 -76.41 16.34 -2.36
N THR A 439 -76.73 16.51 -1.08
CA THR A 439 -77.70 17.48 -0.60
C THR A 439 -77.20 18.17 0.65
N PHE A 440 -77.59 19.43 0.79
CA PHE A 440 -77.31 20.22 1.98
C PHE A 440 -78.56 20.98 2.40
N GLY A 441 -78.71 21.11 3.72
CA GLY A 441 -79.68 21.97 4.36
C GLY A 441 -79.11 23.36 4.54
N LEU A 442 -79.91 24.38 4.26
CA LEU A 442 -79.60 25.79 4.45
C LEU A 442 -80.63 26.38 5.41
N THR A 443 -80.18 27.19 6.36
CA THR A 443 -81.08 27.96 7.23
C THR A 443 -80.74 29.44 7.17
N THR A 444 -81.75 30.27 6.91
CA THR A 444 -81.61 31.72 6.82
C THR A 444 -82.65 32.39 7.71
N PHE A 445 -82.21 33.24 8.62
CA PHE A 445 -83.05 34.09 9.45
C PHE A 445 -83.38 35.37 8.69
N MET A 446 -84.63 35.48 8.32
CA MET A 446 -85.16 36.65 7.65
C MET A 446 -85.39 37.74 8.70
N GLY A 447 -84.98 38.97 8.39
CA GLY A 447 -85.09 40.11 9.31
C GLY A 447 -86.52 40.50 9.71
N ASP A 448 -87.53 39.82 9.18
CA ASP A 448 -88.95 39.91 9.53
C ASP A 448 -89.39 38.92 10.64
N GLY A 449 -88.47 38.14 11.20
CA GLY A 449 -88.73 37.18 12.28
C GLY A 449 -89.03 35.76 11.80
N ASN A 450 -88.94 35.49 10.48
CA ASN A 450 -89.09 34.15 9.92
C ASN A 450 -87.73 33.42 9.81
N LEU A 451 -87.76 32.11 9.97
CA LEU A 451 -86.64 31.21 9.67
C LEU A 451 -86.98 30.35 8.47
N ASP A 452 -86.25 30.54 7.37
CA ASP A 452 -86.39 29.71 6.18
C ASP A 452 -85.40 28.56 6.24
N VAL A 453 -85.90 27.35 6.00
CA VAL A 453 -85.12 26.12 5.93
C VAL A 453 -85.30 25.50 4.56
N ALA A 454 -84.22 25.32 3.81
CA ALA A 454 -84.23 24.71 2.49
C ALA A 454 -83.31 23.50 2.42
N VAL A 455 -83.73 22.45 1.71
CA VAL A 455 -82.88 21.32 1.32
C VAL A 455 -82.58 21.46 -0.16
N ILE A 456 -81.30 21.51 -0.51
CA ILE A 456 -80.82 21.84 -1.85
C ILE A 456 -79.96 20.70 -2.38
N ASP A 457 -80.10 20.39 -3.67
CA ASP A 457 -79.27 19.44 -4.40
C ASP A 457 -77.93 20.09 -4.81
N ALA A 458 -76.82 19.56 -4.33
CA ALA A 458 -75.48 20.15 -4.49
C ALA A 458 -74.98 20.13 -5.94
N ALA A 459 -75.40 19.16 -6.75
CA ALA A 459 -74.97 19.06 -8.15
C ALA A 459 -75.70 20.06 -9.05
N THR A 460 -76.97 20.37 -8.74
CA THR A 460 -77.85 21.16 -9.62
C THR A 460 -78.28 22.51 -9.05
N SER A 461 -78.02 22.77 -7.77
CA SER A 461 -78.54 23.91 -6.99
C SER A 461 -80.08 23.97 -6.87
N ASN A 462 -80.78 22.90 -7.22
CA ASN A 462 -82.24 22.86 -7.15
C ASN A 462 -82.72 22.67 -5.71
N VAL A 463 -83.66 23.51 -5.28
CA VAL A 463 -84.36 23.36 -4.00
C VAL A 463 -85.30 22.15 -4.07
N ARG A 464 -85.05 21.14 -3.24
CA ARG A 464 -85.89 19.94 -3.10
C ARG A 464 -87.08 20.20 -2.18
N GLU A 465 -86.83 20.85 -1.06
CA GLU A 465 -87.84 21.18 -0.05
C GLU A 465 -87.50 22.54 0.55
N CYS A 466 -88.52 23.35 0.87
CA CYS A 466 -88.34 24.61 1.56
C CYS A 466 -89.53 24.85 2.49
N GLN A 467 -89.24 25.23 3.73
CA GLN A 467 -90.22 25.54 4.75
C GLN A 467 -89.84 26.84 5.45
N SER A 468 -90.81 27.76 5.57
CA SER A 468 -90.68 28.97 6.38
C SER A 468 -91.35 28.76 7.72
N LEU A 469 -90.64 29.05 8.81
CA LEU A 469 -91.16 29.04 10.18
C LEU A 469 -91.20 30.45 10.75
N ASP A 470 -92.40 30.92 11.07
CA ASP A 470 -92.60 32.16 11.83
C ASP A 470 -92.19 31.93 13.30
N LEU A 471 -91.14 32.63 13.73
CA LEU A 471 -90.62 32.54 15.10
C LEU A 471 -91.33 33.52 16.06
N GLY A 472 -92.23 34.36 15.55
CA GLY A 472 -93.09 35.25 16.34
C GLY A 472 -92.35 36.33 17.12
N VAL A 473 -91.24 36.85 16.57
CA VAL A 473 -90.37 37.86 17.20
C VAL A 473 -90.97 39.25 17.17
#